data_AF-F0FAA6-F1
#
_entry.id   AF-F0FAA6-F1
#
_cell.length_a   1.000
_cell.length_b   1.000
_cell.length_c   1.000
_cell.angle_alpha   90.00
_cell.angle_beta   90.00
_cell.angle_gamma   90.00
#
_symmetry.space_group_name_H-M   'P 1'
#
loop_
_entity.id
_entity.type
_entity.pdbx_description
1 polymer ?
#
loop_
_entity_poly.entity_id
_entity_poly.type
_entity_poly.pdbx_seq_one_letter_code
_entity_poly.pdbx_strand_id
1 'polypeptide(L)'
;MPQSWIQTPRPNTTPNTNPGPPVSWNDPSNPDDPQAGYGYISNDTTKEETFFYHSDHLGSTSYITDDKANITQYDAYLPYGEQLVDEHSSSEELPYKFNGKQFDEETGLYYYGARYMNPVTSIWYGVDPLAEKYTATSGYVCTLSNPVRLIDIDGRKNLNFDEDGRFKGVTHDNWWHNLWFGTRGVKYK
;
A
#
# COMPACT_ATOMS: atom_id res chain seq x y z
N MET A 1 27.18 -10.63 27.49
CA MET A 1 26.17 -11.33 26.67
C MET A 1 26.19 -10.70 25.28
N PRO A 2 26.05 -11.46 24.18
CA PRO A 2 25.87 -10.89 22.84
C PRO A 2 24.62 -9.99 22.78
N GLN A 3 24.64 -8.95 21.93
CA GLN A 3 23.64 -7.88 21.83
C GLN A 3 22.19 -8.35 21.53
N SER A 4 21.97 -9.63 21.22
CA SER A 4 20.70 -10.17 20.72
C SER A 4 20.00 -11.16 21.67
N TRP A 5 20.46 -11.29 22.92
CA TRP A 5 19.84 -12.19 23.91
C TRP A 5 19.07 -11.38 24.98
N ILE A 6 17.90 -11.89 25.39
CA ILE A 6 17.12 -11.32 26.49
C ILE A 6 17.97 -11.36 27.77
N GLN A 7 18.34 -10.20 28.30
CA GLN A 7 19.17 -10.09 29.50
C GLN A 7 18.28 -10.03 30.75
N THR A 8 18.61 -10.82 31.77
CA THR A 8 17.93 -10.75 33.07
C THR A 8 18.17 -9.40 33.74
N PRO A 9 17.16 -8.75 34.36
CA PRO A 9 17.33 -7.46 35.04
C PRO A 9 18.46 -7.52 36.10
N ARG A 10 19.34 -6.52 36.13
CA ARG A 10 20.36 -6.40 37.19
C ARG A 10 19.79 -5.63 38.38
N PRO A 11 19.76 -6.21 39.60
CA PRO A 11 19.37 -5.47 40.79
C PRO A 11 20.43 -4.42 41.15
N ASN A 12 20.00 -3.32 41.77
CA ASN A 12 20.91 -2.37 42.39
C ASN A 12 21.74 -3.06 43.50
N THR A 13 23.06 -2.87 43.50
CA THR A 13 24.01 -3.59 44.38
C THR A 13 24.53 -2.71 45.54
N THR A 14 23.95 -1.52 45.77
CA THR A 14 24.37 -0.65 46.88
C THR A 14 23.95 -1.24 48.24
N PRO A 15 24.88 -1.48 49.18
CA PRO A 15 24.56 -2.01 50.50
C PRO A 15 23.57 -1.11 51.27
N ASN A 16 22.60 -1.71 51.96
CA ASN A 16 21.57 -1.05 52.79
C ASN A 16 20.52 -0.21 52.03
N THR A 17 20.28 -0.48 50.73
CA THR A 17 19.15 0.11 50.00
C THR A 17 18.12 -0.98 49.62
N ASN A 18 16.83 -0.66 49.69
CA ASN A 18 15.77 -1.56 49.23
C ASN A 18 15.92 -1.74 47.71
N PRO A 19 15.79 -2.97 47.14
CA PRO A 19 15.98 -3.18 45.70
C PRO A 19 14.98 -2.34 44.90
N GLY A 20 15.46 -1.26 44.28
CA GLY A 20 14.67 -0.36 43.45
C GLY A 20 14.31 -1.00 42.10
N PRO A 21 13.45 -0.31 41.30
CA PRO A 21 13.18 -0.72 39.92
C PRO A 21 14.48 -0.87 39.13
N PRO A 22 14.51 -1.74 38.10
CA PRO A 22 15.73 -2.06 37.36
C PRO A 22 16.37 -0.79 36.78
N VAL A 23 17.69 -0.67 36.94
CA VAL A 23 18.48 0.41 36.33
C VAL A 23 18.66 0.11 34.83
N SER A 24 18.42 1.13 34.00
CA SER A 24 18.64 1.07 32.54
C SER A 24 20.08 0.70 32.23
N TRP A 25 20.27 -0.17 31.23
CA TRP A 25 21.58 -0.66 30.81
C TRP A 25 22.38 0.33 29.95
N ASN A 26 21.73 1.40 29.48
CA ASN A 26 22.36 2.35 28.58
C ASN A 26 22.91 3.54 29.37
N ASP A 27 24.14 3.94 29.06
CA ASP A 27 24.72 5.18 29.58
C ASP A 27 23.86 6.37 29.15
N PRO A 28 23.73 7.43 29.98
CA PRO A 28 23.05 8.66 29.58
C PRO A 28 23.74 9.21 28.33
N SER A 29 22.95 9.56 27.31
CA SER A 29 23.48 10.20 26.11
C SER A 29 24.20 11.50 26.47
N ASN A 30 25.51 11.56 26.25
CA ASN A 30 26.33 12.74 26.48
C ASN A 30 26.02 13.79 25.37
N PRO A 31 25.63 15.03 25.72
CA PRO A 31 25.32 16.08 24.73
C PRO A 31 26.52 16.49 23.84
N ASP A 32 27.75 16.10 24.19
CA ASP A 32 28.96 16.50 23.47
C ASP A 32 29.42 15.51 22.37
N ASP A 33 28.67 14.43 22.10
CA ASP A 33 29.00 13.44 21.04
C ASP A 33 27.86 13.28 20.00
N PRO A 34 27.66 14.25 19.10
CA PRO A 34 26.66 14.13 18.05
C PRO A 34 27.12 13.10 16.99
N GLN A 35 26.41 11.97 16.92
CA GLN A 35 26.58 11.00 15.85
C GLN A 35 26.00 11.57 14.53
N ALA A 36 26.87 11.86 13.57
CA ALA A 36 26.43 12.26 12.23
C ALA A 36 25.72 11.07 11.55
N GLY A 37 24.41 11.13 11.40
CA GLY A 37 23.68 10.07 10.69
C GLY A 37 22.16 10.14 10.76
N TYR A 38 21.59 10.68 11.84
CA TYR A 38 20.15 10.91 11.94
C TYR A 38 19.94 12.16 12.78
N GLY A 39 19.12 13.10 12.29
CA GLY A 39 18.81 14.33 13.02
C GLY A 39 18.26 14.02 14.43
N TYR A 40 18.40 14.98 15.35
CA TYR A 40 17.80 14.89 16.69
C TYR A 40 16.34 14.41 16.61
N ILE A 41 16.04 13.22 17.13
CA ILE A 41 14.67 12.78 17.41
C ILE A 41 14.42 13.14 18.87
N SER A 42 13.75 14.27 19.12
CA SER A 42 13.35 14.65 20.47
C SER A 42 12.36 13.62 20.99
N ASN A 43 12.76 12.89 22.04
CA ASN A 43 11.89 12.17 22.97
C ASN A 43 10.67 11.54 22.28
N ASP A 44 10.88 10.43 21.59
CA ASP A 44 9.85 9.72 20.82
C ASP A 44 8.65 9.36 21.70
N THR A 45 7.72 10.30 21.74
CA THR A 45 6.39 10.20 22.31
C THR A 45 5.41 10.13 21.13
N THR A 46 5.85 9.64 19.96
CA THR A 46 4.93 9.33 18.88
C THR A 46 4.06 8.20 19.41
N LYS A 47 2.81 8.54 19.61
CA LYS A 47 1.79 7.55 19.87
C LYS A 47 1.74 6.74 18.57
N GLU A 48 2.09 5.46 18.61
CA GLU A 48 1.93 4.61 17.43
C GLU A 48 0.44 4.58 17.07
N GLU A 49 0.05 5.30 16.02
CA GLU A 49 -1.31 5.27 15.49
C GLU A 49 -1.40 4.08 14.52
N THR A 50 -2.41 3.23 14.74
CA THR A 50 -2.65 2.06 13.89
C THR A 50 -3.89 2.30 13.05
N PHE A 51 -3.75 2.18 11.74
CA PHE A 51 -4.83 2.32 10.77
C PHE A 51 -5.12 1.01 10.06
N PHE A 52 -6.39 0.77 9.77
CA PHE A 52 -6.87 -0.40 9.06
C PHE A 52 -7.57 0.01 7.77
N TYR A 53 -7.09 -0.52 6.64
CA TYR A 53 -7.69 -0.31 5.33
C TYR A 53 -8.86 -1.27 5.09
N HIS A 54 -9.97 -0.72 4.60
CA HIS A 54 -11.12 -1.48 4.14
C HIS A 54 -11.31 -1.22 2.66
N SER A 55 -11.08 -2.25 1.86
CA SER A 55 -11.06 -2.12 0.41
C SER A 55 -12.38 -2.50 -0.27
N ASP A 56 -12.61 -1.96 -1.46
CA ASP A 56 -13.68 -2.38 -2.36
C ASP A 56 -13.36 -3.70 -3.10
N HIS A 57 -14.20 -4.08 -4.06
CA HIS A 57 -14.03 -5.31 -4.85
C HIS A 57 -12.79 -5.30 -5.76
N LEU A 58 -12.20 -4.13 -6.02
CA LEU A 58 -10.96 -3.96 -6.77
C LEU A 58 -9.75 -3.75 -5.85
N GLY A 59 -9.92 -3.79 -4.54
CA GLY A 59 -8.83 -3.52 -3.62
C GLY A 59 -8.51 -2.03 -3.46
N SER A 60 -9.33 -1.12 -3.99
CA SER A 60 -9.22 0.31 -3.73
C SER A 60 -9.66 0.62 -2.30
N THR A 61 -8.98 1.53 -1.62
CA THR A 61 -9.34 1.96 -0.27
C THR A 61 -10.70 2.66 -0.27
N SER A 62 -11.69 2.14 0.46
CA SER A 62 -12.98 2.82 0.64
C SER A 62 -13.07 3.48 2.01
N TYR A 63 -12.71 2.75 3.06
CA TYR A 63 -12.70 3.29 4.43
C TYR A 63 -11.38 3.00 5.11
N ILE A 64 -11.04 3.87 6.04
CA ILE A 64 -9.92 3.66 6.95
C ILE A 64 -10.44 3.86 8.38
N THR A 65 -10.05 2.96 9.28
CA THR A 65 -10.41 3.05 10.69
C THR A 65 -9.19 3.05 11.61
N ASP A 66 -9.33 3.66 12.78
CA ASP A 66 -8.34 3.59 13.87
C ASP A 66 -8.41 2.26 14.66
N ASP A 67 -7.56 2.14 15.68
CA ASP A 67 -7.52 1.03 16.65
C ASP A 67 -8.80 0.82 17.46
N LYS A 68 -9.71 1.80 17.44
CA LYS A 68 -11.00 1.79 18.12
C LYS A 68 -12.17 1.62 17.15
N ALA A 69 -11.90 1.34 15.88
CA ALA A 69 -12.86 1.20 14.80
C ALA A 69 -13.68 2.47 14.49
N ASN A 70 -13.17 3.66 14.84
CA ASN A 70 -13.73 4.92 14.35
C ASN A 70 -13.29 5.11 12.90
N ILE A 71 -14.20 5.60 12.04
CA ILE A 71 -13.86 5.95 10.65
C ILE A 71 -13.02 7.23 10.67
N THR A 72 -11.79 7.12 10.18
CA THR A 72 -10.85 8.25 10.08
C THR A 72 -10.85 8.85 8.68
N GLN A 73 -11.08 8.02 7.65
CA GLN A 73 -11.14 8.45 6.26
C GLN A 73 -12.18 7.64 5.45
N TYR A 74 -12.81 8.31 4.49
CA TYR A 74 -13.69 7.76 3.47
C TYR A 74 -13.32 8.31 2.09
N ASP A 75 -13.01 7.40 1.18
CA ASP A 75 -12.66 7.72 -0.20
C ASP A 75 -13.64 7.05 -1.17
N ALA A 76 -13.96 7.76 -2.26
CA ALA A 76 -14.67 7.18 -3.39
C ALA A 76 -14.02 7.63 -4.70
N TYR A 77 -14.00 6.76 -5.70
CA TYR A 77 -13.31 7.00 -6.97
C TYR A 77 -14.25 6.87 -8.17
N LEU A 78 -13.96 7.62 -9.23
CA LEU A 78 -14.42 7.36 -10.58
C LEU A 78 -13.75 6.08 -11.14
N PRO A 79 -14.26 5.50 -12.25
CA PRO A 79 -13.83 4.19 -12.71
C PRO A 79 -12.32 4.02 -12.91
N TYR A 80 -11.59 5.06 -13.30
CA TYR A 80 -10.14 5.02 -13.52
C TYR A 80 -9.29 5.47 -12.31
N GLY A 81 -9.91 5.68 -11.15
CA GLY A 81 -9.22 6.04 -9.92
C GLY A 81 -9.10 7.53 -9.62
N GLU A 82 -9.77 8.39 -10.41
CA GLU A 82 -9.90 9.81 -10.07
C GLU A 82 -10.78 9.95 -8.82
N GLN A 83 -10.32 10.72 -7.85
CA GLN A 83 -11.00 10.84 -6.57
C GLN A 83 -12.27 11.69 -6.69
N LEU A 84 -13.40 11.09 -6.39
CA LEU A 84 -14.73 11.72 -6.38
C LEU A 84 -15.07 12.27 -4.99
N VAL A 85 -14.70 11.54 -3.95
CA VAL A 85 -14.87 11.92 -2.55
C VAL A 85 -13.56 11.72 -1.82
N ASP A 86 -13.18 12.72 -1.02
CA ASP A 86 -12.10 12.69 -0.04
C ASP A 86 -12.65 13.28 1.26
N GLU A 87 -12.98 12.41 2.22
CA GLU A 87 -13.37 12.83 3.55
C GLU A 87 -12.40 12.23 4.56
N HIS A 88 -11.58 13.07 5.18
CA HIS A 88 -10.66 12.64 6.24
C HIS A 88 -10.77 13.52 7.48
N SER A 89 -10.58 12.90 8.63
CA SER A 89 -10.62 13.56 9.94
C SER A 89 -9.30 13.39 10.72
N SER A 90 -8.42 12.50 10.27
CA SER A 90 -7.06 12.34 10.77
C SER A 90 -6.13 13.43 10.23
N SER A 91 -5.09 13.74 11.01
CA SER A 91 -3.97 14.57 10.55
C SER A 91 -3.02 13.84 9.61
N GLU A 92 -3.06 12.50 9.61
CA GLU A 92 -2.29 11.65 8.71
C GLU A 92 -3.12 11.30 7.48
N GLU A 93 -2.52 11.52 6.30
CA GLU A 93 -3.04 11.10 5.01
C GLU A 93 -2.37 9.80 4.59
N LEU A 94 -3.18 8.80 4.26
CA LEU A 94 -2.70 7.48 3.93
C LEU A 94 -2.52 7.34 2.42
N PRO A 95 -1.31 6.95 1.95
CA PRO A 95 -0.94 7.13 0.55
C PRO A 95 -1.50 6.04 -0.38
N TYR A 96 -2.03 4.95 0.16
CA TYR A 96 -2.58 3.83 -0.64
C TYR A 96 -4.07 4.02 -0.88
N LYS A 97 -4.44 4.35 -2.13
CA LYS A 97 -5.81 4.73 -2.52
C LYS A 97 -6.38 3.73 -3.54
N PHE A 98 -6.53 4.12 -4.81
CA PHE A 98 -7.09 3.28 -5.87
C PHE A 98 -6.26 2.02 -6.18
N ASN A 99 -6.92 0.85 -6.34
CA ASN A 99 -6.30 -0.47 -6.54
C ASN A 99 -5.19 -0.83 -5.51
N GLY A 100 -5.25 -0.23 -4.31
CA GLY A 100 -4.22 -0.36 -3.29
C GLY A 100 -2.85 0.18 -3.73
N LYS A 101 -2.82 1.10 -4.71
CA LYS A 101 -1.60 1.72 -5.21
C LYS A 101 -1.34 3.03 -4.51
N GLN A 102 -0.05 3.33 -4.38
CA GLN A 102 0.40 4.59 -3.84
C GLN A 102 -0.02 5.71 -4.80
N PHE A 103 -0.79 6.66 -4.30
CA PHE A 103 -1.03 7.93 -4.94
C PHE A 103 0.12 8.87 -4.59
N ASP A 104 0.73 9.45 -5.62
CA ASP A 104 1.75 10.48 -5.47
C ASP A 104 1.07 11.84 -5.65
N GLU A 105 0.87 12.57 -4.54
CA GLU A 105 0.21 13.87 -4.52
C GLU A 105 0.95 14.95 -5.31
N GLU A 106 2.28 14.86 -5.41
CA GLU A 106 3.08 15.85 -6.13
C GLU A 106 2.84 15.79 -7.64
N THR A 107 2.60 14.58 -8.16
CA THR A 107 2.40 14.33 -9.59
C THR A 107 0.95 14.07 -9.97
N GLY A 108 0.10 13.71 -9.02
CA GLY A 108 -1.27 13.26 -9.25
C GLY A 108 -1.35 11.90 -9.94
N LEU A 109 -0.32 11.05 -9.80
CA LEU A 109 -0.22 9.76 -10.49
C LEU A 109 -0.21 8.60 -9.50
N TYR A 110 -0.71 7.45 -9.95
CA TYR A 110 -0.61 6.20 -9.19
C TYR A 110 0.62 5.39 -9.60
N TYR A 111 1.41 4.95 -8.63
CA TYR A 111 2.56 4.10 -8.88
C TYR A 111 2.19 2.60 -8.85
N TYR A 112 2.38 1.92 -9.98
CA TYR A 112 2.07 0.49 -10.14
C TYR A 112 3.32 -0.40 -10.14
N GLY A 113 4.52 0.14 -9.90
CA GLY A 113 5.77 -0.59 -9.99
C GLY A 113 6.45 -0.40 -11.33
N ALA A 114 5.88 -0.94 -12.41
CA ALA A 114 6.49 -0.79 -13.75
C ALA A 114 6.16 0.52 -14.45
N ARG A 115 5.01 1.13 -14.14
CA ARG A 115 4.48 2.34 -14.79
C ARG A 115 3.73 3.21 -13.78
N TYR A 116 3.55 4.48 -14.14
CA TYR A 116 2.64 5.40 -13.47
C TYR A 116 1.32 5.48 -14.23
N MET A 117 0.18 5.52 -13.54
CA MET A 117 -1.14 5.66 -14.15
C MET A 117 -1.71 7.04 -13.82
N ASN A 118 -2.19 7.76 -14.83
CA ASN A 118 -2.86 9.02 -14.63
C ASN A 118 -4.38 8.79 -14.55
N PRO A 119 -5.00 9.03 -13.38
CA PRO A 119 -6.43 8.75 -13.19
C PRO A 119 -7.34 9.67 -14.01
N VAL A 120 -6.97 10.96 -14.13
CA VAL A 120 -7.75 11.99 -14.84
C VAL A 120 -7.80 11.73 -16.35
N THR A 121 -6.65 11.38 -16.94
CA THR A 121 -6.57 11.06 -18.38
C THR A 121 -6.79 9.58 -18.69
N SER A 122 -6.86 8.74 -17.67
CA SER A 122 -7.15 7.30 -17.77
C SER A 122 -6.12 6.49 -18.58
N ILE A 123 -4.87 6.94 -18.63
CA ILE A 123 -3.79 6.31 -19.41
C ILE A 123 -2.53 6.04 -18.57
N TRP A 124 -1.69 5.13 -19.06
CA TRP A 124 -0.36 4.91 -18.53
C TRP A 124 0.62 6.01 -18.96
N TYR A 125 1.45 6.42 -18.02
CA TYR A 125 2.66 7.20 -18.26
C TYR A 125 3.81 6.22 -18.50
N GLY A 126 4.12 6.01 -19.78
CA GLY A 126 5.10 5.05 -20.27
C GLY A 126 4.47 3.95 -21.13
N VAL A 127 5.21 3.50 -22.14
CA VAL A 127 4.80 2.39 -23.01
C VAL A 127 4.84 1.09 -22.21
N ASP A 128 3.83 0.24 -22.39
CA ASP A 128 3.81 -1.11 -21.82
C ASP A 128 5.08 -1.90 -22.18
N PRO A 129 5.84 -2.42 -21.21
CA PRO A 129 6.98 -3.30 -21.49
C PRO A 129 6.61 -4.55 -22.30
N LEU A 130 5.33 -4.93 -22.31
CA LEU A 130 4.78 -6.05 -23.07
C LEU A 130 3.98 -5.60 -24.30
N ALA A 131 4.11 -4.34 -24.75
CA ALA A 131 3.35 -3.81 -25.89
C ALA A 131 3.47 -4.69 -27.15
N GLU A 132 4.65 -5.25 -27.43
CA GLU A 132 4.88 -6.15 -28.57
C GLU A 132 4.04 -7.44 -28.52
N LYS A 133 3.66 -7.89 -27.32
CA LYS A 133 2.79 -9.06 -27.13
C LYS A 133 1.33 -8.74 -27.41
N TYR A 134 0.93 -7.48 -27.29
CA TYR A 134 -0.45 -7.02 -27.42
C TYR A 134 -0.59 -6.03 -28.58
N THR A 135 -0.18 -6.43 -29.78
CA THR A 135 -0.13 -5.57 -30.97
C THR A 135 -1.46 -4.93 -31.38
N ALA A 136 -2.58 -5.50 -30.94
CA ALA A 136 -3.91 -4.99 -31.23
C ALA A 136 -4.47 -4.05 -30.13
N THR A 137 -3.65 -3.68 -29.16
CA THR A 137 -4.00 -2.69 -28.12
C THR A 137 -2.89 -1.67 -28.00
N SER A 138 -3.26 -0.43 -27.63
CA SER A 138 -2.28 0.62 -27.36
C SER A 138 -1.46 0.28 -26.12
N GLY A 139 -0.14 0.47 -26.18
CA GLY A 139 0.75 0.31 -25.02
C GLY A 139 0.49 1.30 -23.87
N TYR A 140 -0.43 2.26 -24.06
CA TYR A 140 -0.85 3.24 -23.06
C TYR A 140 -2.21 2.95 -22.45
N VAL A 141 -2.94 1.93 -22.94
CA VAL A 141 -4.29 1.64 -22.46
C VAL A 141 -4.23 1.05 -21.05
N CYS A 142 -4.96 1.67 -20.12
CA CYS A 142 -5.18 1.12 -18.79
C CYS A 142 -6.30 0.08 -18.84
N THR A 143 -6.09 -1.07 -18.21
CA THR A 143 -7.13 -2.10 -17.94
C THR A 143 -8.01 -2.46 -19.15
N LEU A 144 -7.48 -2.39 -20.38
CA LEU A 144 -8.22 -2.66 -21.62
C LEU A 144 -9.53 -1.86 -21.73
N SER A 145 -9.53 -0.65 -21.20
CA SER A 145 -10.69 0.24 -21.10
C SER A 145 -11.87 -0.31 -20.27
N ASN A 146 -11.61 -1.26 -19.36
CA ASN A 146 -12.62 -1.81 -18.45
C ASN A 146 -12.09 -1.86 -16.99
N PRO A 147 -11.86 -0.70 -16.36
CA PRO A 147 -11.26 -0.63 -15.02
C PRO A 147 -12.20 -1.07 -13.90
N VAL A 148 -13.51 -1.21 -14.17
CA VAL A 148 -14.49 -1.69 -13.19
C VAL A 148 -14.37 -3.20 -12.94
N ARG A 149 -13.82 -3.94 -13.92
CA ARG A 149 -13.68 -5.40 -13.87
C ARG A 149 -12.22 -5.87 -13.86
N LEU A 150 -11.31 -5.05 -14.39
CA LEU A 150 -9.92 -5.40 -14.63
C LEU A 150 -8.99 -4.54 -13.80
N ILE A 151 -7.93 -5.16 -13.28
CA ILE A 151 -6.92 -4.51 -12.43
C ILE A 151 -5.54 -4.85 -12.96
N ASP A 152 -4.69 -3.86 -13.19
CA ASP A 152 -3.26 -4.12 -13.45
C ASP A 152 -2.51 -4.21 -12.12
N ILE A 153 -1.85 -5.33 -11.81
CA ILE A 153 -1.19 -5.47 -10.50
C ILE A 153 0.14 -4.72 -10.46
N ASP A 154 0.92 -4.85 -11.53
CA ASP A 154 2.33 -4.46 -11.57
C ASP A 154 2.63 -3.43 -12.67
N GLY A 155 1.59 -2.93 -13.34
CA GLY A 155 1.72 -2.07 -14.50
C GLY A 155 2.22 -2.83 -15.73
N ARG A 156 1.94 -4.14 -15.84
CA ARG A 156 2.30 -4.98 -17.01
C ARG A 156 1.20 -5.99 -17.36
N LYS A 157 0.34 -6.38 -16.42
CA LYS A 157 -0.61 -7.49 -16.58
C LYS A 157 -1.93 -7.23 -15.88
N ASN A 158 -3.04 -7.41 -16.60
CA ASN A 158 -4.38 -7.28 -16.04
C ASN A 158 -4.88 -8.59 -15.42
N LEU A 159 -5.45 -8.51 -14.23
CA LEU A 159 -6.31 -9.54 -13.65
C LEU A 159 -7.76 -9.35 -14.07
N ASN A 160 -8.48 -10.46 -14.19
CA ASN A 160 -9.91 -10.49 -14.45
C ASN A 160 -10.67 -10.86 -13.16
N PHE A 161 -11.72 -10.10 -12.84
CA PHE A 161 -12.68 -10.43 -11.79
C PHE A 161 -14.08 -10.65 -12.40
N ASP A 162 -14.97 -11.38 -11.70
CA ASP A 162 -16.38 -11.44 -12.07
C ASP A 162 -17.22 -10.31 -11.46
N GLU A 163 -18.52 -10.31 -11.80
CA GLU A 163 -19.51 -9.34 -11.29
C GLU A 163 -19.63 -9.37 -9.75
N ASP A 164 -19.26 -10.49 -9.12
CA ASP A 164 -19.23 -10.64 -7.65
C ASP A 164 -17.87 -10.24 -7.04
N GLY A 165 -16.93 -9.71 -7.84
CA GLY A 165 -15.59 -9.33 -7.38
C GLY A 165 -14.65 -10.51 -7.13
N ARG A 166 -14.97 -11.73 -7.60
CA ARG A 166 -14.08 -12.90 -7.42
C ARG A 166 -13.05 -12.99 -8.53
N PHE A 167 -11.80 -13.28 -8.16
CA PHE A 167 -10.71 -13.49 -9.11
C PHE A 167 -11.00 -14.63 -10.09
N LYS A 168 -10.91 -14.37 -11.40
CA LYS A 168 -11.10 -15.35 -12.49
C LYS A 168 -9.82 -15.79 -13.17
N GLY A 169 -8.74 -15.02 -13.07
CA GLY A 169 -7.47 -15.35 -13.70
C GLY A 169 -6.68 -14.13 -14.18
N VAL A 170 -5.49 -14.38 -14.71
CA VAL A 170 -4.66 -13.37 -15.36
C VAL A 170 -4.97 -13.37 -16.86
N THR A 171 -5.04 -12.19 -17.50
CA THR A 171 -5.31 -12.05 -18.95
C THR A 171 -4.31 -12.73 -19.89
N HIS A 172 -3.27 -13.41 -19.38
CA HIS A 172 -2.28 -14.10 -20.19
C HIS A 172 -2.84 -15.26 -21.03
N ASP A 173 -4.00 -15.82 -20.66
CA ASP A 173 -4.56 -16.99 -21.33
C ASP A 173 -5.83 -16.61 -22.10
N ASN A 174 -5.76 -16.60 -23.45
CA ASN A 174 -6.91 -16.43 -24.34
C ASN A 174 -7.72 -15.13 -24.13
N TRP A 175 -7.01 -14.02 -23.92
CA TRP A 175 -7.52 -12.65 -23.71
C TRP A 175 -8.73 -12.25 -24.60
N TRP A 176 -8.68 -12.49 -25.92
CA TRP A 176 -9.78 -12.18 -26.84
C TRP A 176 -11.05 -12.98 -26.60
N HIS A 177 -10.88 -14.27 -26.27
CA HIS A 177 -12.00 -15.19 -26.13
C HIS A 177 -12.76 -14.94 -24.82
N ASN A 178 -12.04 -14.60 -23.76
CA ASN A 178 -12.61 -14.30 -22.45
C ASN A 178 -13.34 -12.94 -22.41
N LEU A 179 -12.97 -11.99 -23.28
CA LEU A 179 -13.64 -10.69 -23.37
C LEU A 179 -15.03 -10.79 -24.03
N TRP A 180 -15.18 -11.66 -25.05
CA TRP A 180 -16.42 -11.79 -25.84
C TRP A 180 -17.31 -12.97 -25.46
N PHE A 181 -16.74 -14.10 -25.00
CA PHE A 181 -17.48 -15.36 -24.80
C PHE A 181 -17.57 -15.83 -23.34
N GLY A 182 -17.02 -15.05 -22.40
CA GLY A 182 -16.88 -15.46 -21.01
C GLY A 182 -15.90 -16.62 -20.81
N THR A 183 -15.51 -16.87 -19.56
CA THR A 183 -14.58 -17.93 -19.17
C THR A 183 -15.23 -19.31 -19.34
N ARG A 184 -15.19 -19.88 -20.54
CA ARG A 184 -15.29 -21.33 -20.69
C ARG A 184 -13.94 -21.91 -20.30
N GLY A 185 -13.87 -22.43 -19.06
CA GLY A 185 -12.66 -23.00 -18.48
C GLY A 185 -11.97 -23.97 -19.43
N VAL A 186 -10.80 -23.57 -19.93
CA VAL A 186 -9.88 -24.47 -20.61
C VAL A 186 -9.18 -25.27 -19.51
N LYS A 187 -9.63 -26.52 -19.30
CA LYS A 187 -8.86 -27.48 -18.50
C LYS A 187 -7.65 -27.89 -19.34
N TYR A 188 -6.45 -27.56 -18.86
CA TYR A 188 -5.22 -28.14 -19.39
C TYR A 188 -5.20 -29.65 -19.11
N LYS A 189 -4.84 -30.45 -20.12
CA LYS A 189 -4.49 -31.87 -19.97
C LYS A 189 -3.05 -31.99 -19.47
#